data_AF-A0A453NKA9-F1
#
_entry.id   AF-A0A453NKA9-F1
#
_cell.length_a   1.000
_cell.length_b   1.000
_cell.length_c   1.000
_cell.angle_alpha   90.00
_cell.angle_beta   90.00
_cell.angle_gamma   90.00
#
_symmetry.space_group_name_H-M   'P 1'
#
loop_
_entity.id
_entity.type
_entity.pdbx_description
1 polymer ?
#
loop_
_entity_poly.entity_id
_entity_poly.type
_entity_poly.pdbx_seq_one_letter_code
_entity_poly.pdbx_strand_id
1 'polypeptide(L)'
;MPVSFKYWDDCLDPDDMRLMWADPHVSKEWTDAGEEQGQKVHLSRDPDGEAYLTQTEIMVVAAITVQRHFKSQLDPYMIGALAEIASGKRLFVDNYDRKTKETKMGIMQVTPEVAQWLGR
;
A
#
# COMPACT_ATOMS: atom_id res chain seq x y z
N MET A 1 21.06 0.95 8.00
CA MET A 1 20.36 2.04 7.28
C MET A 1 18.93 1.58 7.09
N PRO A 2 17.90 2.38 7.43
CA PRO A 2 16.54 1.98 7.10
C PRO A 2 16.44 1.86 5.57
N VAL A 3 15.79 0.80 5.09
CA VAL A 3 15.50 0.65 3.67
C VAL A 3 14.56 1.79 3.31
N SER A 4 15.11 2.84 2.69
CA SER A 4 14.30 3.92 2.16
C SER A 4 13.71 3.42 0.86
N PHE A 5 12.57 2.75 0.94
CA PHE A 5 11.74 2.54 -0.24
C PHE A 5 11.32 3.91 -0.74
N LYS A 6 11.81 4.25 -1.93
CA LYS A 6 11.54 5.54 -2.57
C LYS A 6 10.57 5.40 -3.73
N TYR A 7 10.51 4.20 -4.31
CA TYR A 7 9.79 3.95 -5.55
C TYR A 7 8.81 2.80 -5.40
N TRP A 8 7.70 2.89 -6.12
CA TRP A 8 6.74 1.81 -6.27
C TRP A 8 7.36 0.55 -6.89
N ASP A 9 8.29 0.72 -7.83
CA ASP A 9 9.03 -0.36 -8.49
C ASP A 9 9.88 -1.21 -7.53
N ASP A 10 10.19 -0.69 -6.34
CA ASP A 10 10.91 -1.44 -5.31
C ASP A 10 9.94 -2.29 -4.44
N CYS A 11 8.63 -2.02 -4.52
CA CYS A 11 7.58 -2.60 -3.70
C CYS A 11 6.65 -3.56 -4.46
N LEU A 12 6.47 -3.34 -5.77
CA LEU A 12 5.55 -4.10 -6.61
C LEU A 12 6.30 -4.97 -7.63
N ASP A 13 5.67 -6.09 -8.00
CA ASP A 13 6.11 -6.85 -9.17
C ASP A 13 5.79 -6.08 -10.47
N PRO A 14 6.46 -6.40 -11.60
CA PRO A 14 6.24 -5.69 -12.86
C PRO A 14 4.80 -5.77 -13.40
N ASP A 15 4.06 -6.84 -13.09
CA ASP A 15 2.68 -6.99 -13.53
C ASP A 15 1.75 -6.08 -12.72
N ASP A 16 1.96 -5.96 -11.41
CA ASP A 16 1.24 -5.02 -10.55
C ASP A 16 1.54 -3.57 -10.92
N MET A 17 2.80 -3.23 -11.25
CA MET A 17 3.12 -1.91 -11.79
C MET A 17 2.37 -1.62 -13.09
N ARG A 18 2.23 -2.60 -13.99
CA ARG A 18 1.43 -2.44 -15.22
C ARG A 18 -0.05 -2.23 -14.91
N LEU A 19 -0.60 -2.94 -13.92
CA LEU A 19 -2.00 -2.78 -13.51
C LEU A 19 -2.25 -1.40 -12.90
N MET A 20 -1.31 -0.89 -12.09
CA MET A 20 -1.37 0.48 -11.55
C MET A 20 -1.40 1.53 -12.67
N TRP A 21 -0.47 1.44 -13.63
CA TRP A 21 -0.46 2.35 -14.80
C TRP A 21 -1.67 2.18 -15.73
N ALA A 22 -2.32 1.02 -15.75
CA ALA A 22 -3.50 0.78 -16.56
C ALA A 22 -4.77 1.43 -15.98
N ASP A 23 -4.78 1.78 -14.69
CA ASP A 23 -5.89 2.52 -14.11
C ASP A 23 -5.85 4.00 -14.53
N PRO A 24 -6.95 4.56 -15.09
CA PRO A 24 -6.96 5.91 -15.60
C PRO A 24 -6.84 7.00 -14.51
N HIS A 25 -7.19 6.69 -13.26
CA HIS A 25 -7.09 7.64 -12.17
C HIS A 25 -5.66 7.67 -11.62
N VAL A 26 -5.05 6.50 -11.41
CA VAL A 26 -3.65 6.39 -10.97
C VAL A 26 -2.71 6.97 -12.02
N SER A 27 -2.85 6.55 -13.28
CA SER A 27 -1.99 7.07 -14.36
C SER A 27 -2.09 8.59 -14.50
N LYS A 28 -3.29 9.16 -14.36
CA LYS A 28 -3.48 10.61 -14.38
C LYS A 28 -2.80 11.27 -13.18
N GLU A 29 -3.02 10.76 -11.96
CA GLU A 29 -2.41 11.29 -10.75
C GLU A 29 -0.88 11.28 -10.82
N TRP A 30 -0.30 10.18 -11.28
CA TRP A 30 1.14 10.05 -11.48
C TRP A 30 1.67 10.99 -12.58
N THR A 31 0.97 11.10 -13.71
CA THR A 31 1.35 12.04 -14.78
C THR A 31 1.28 13.49 -14.30
N ASP A 32 0.25 13.85 -13.54
CA ASP A 32 0.07 15.20 -12.96
C ASP A 32 1.18 15.50 -11.93
N ALA A 33 1.72 14.48 -11.27
CA ALA A 33 2.89 14.56 -10.38
C ALA A 33 4.25 14.58 -11.14
N GLY A 34 4.25 14.42 -12.46
CA GLY A 34 5.44 14.41 -13.30
C GLY A 34 6.13 13.04 -13.42
N GLU A 35 5.46 11.96 -13.02
CA GLU A 35 5.94 10.60 -13.18
C GLU A 35 5.69 10.10 -14.62
N GLU A 36 6.57 9.24 -15.12
CA GLU A 36 6.49 8.74 -16.49
C GLU A 36 6.51 7.20 -16.52
N GLN A 37 5.63 6.62 -17.34
CA GLN A 37 5.59 5.17 -17.52
C GLN A 37 6.91 4.65 -18.12
N GLY A 38 7.49 3.64 -17.47
CA GLY A 38 8.80 3.06 -17.85
C GLY A 38 9.98 3.67 -17.10
N GLN A 39 9.75 4.75 -16.35
CA GLN A 39 10.67 5.22 -15.31
C GLN A 39 10.22 4.71 -13.93
N LYS A 40 11.11 4.81 -12.93
CA LYS A 40 10.73 4.47 -11.56
C LYS A 40 9.77 5.52 -11.00
N VAL A 41 8.64 5.06 -10.46
CA VAL A 41 7.57 5.93 -9.93
C VAL A 41 7.81 6.19 -8.45
N HIS A 42 7.86 7.45 -8.03
CA HIS A 42 8.06 7.76 -6.61
C HIS A 42 6.85 7.41 -5.74
N LEU A 43 7.10 7.01 -4.49
CA LEU A 43 6.07 6.93 -3.47
C LEU A 43 5.69 8.32 -2.96
N SER A 44 4.39 8.55 -2.78
CA SER A 44 3.87 9.76 -2.13
C SER A 44 4.41 9.91 -0.70
N ARG A 45 4.67 11.15 -0.29
CA ARG A 45 5.19 11.49 1.05
C ARG A 45 4.38 12.58 1.72
N ASP A 46 4.07 12.37 2.99
CA ASP A 46 3.36 13.35 3.79
C ASP A 46 4.30 14.52 4.18
N PRO A 47 3.80 15.59 4.84
CA PRO A 47 4.65 16.72 5.23
C PRO A 47 5.80 16.36 6.18
N ASP A 48 5.68 15.24 6.92
CA ASP A 48 6.74 14.72 7.80
C ASP A 48 7.76 13.87 7.02
N GLY A 49 7.50 13.63 5.73
CA GLY A 49 8.35 12.86 4.83
C GLY A 49 8.07 11.36 4.84
N GLU A 50 7.02 10.91 5.53
CA GLU A 50 6.66 9.50 5.63
C GLU A 50 5.92 9.03 4.38
N ALA A 51 6.26 7.82 3.92
CA ALA A 51 5.63 7.26 2.73
C ALA A 51 4.20 6.82 3.03
N TYR A 52 3.26 7.24 2.19
CA TYR A 52 1.84 6.88 2.28
C TYR A 52 1.26 6.61 0.90
N LEU A 53 0.10 5.96 0.87
CA LEU A 53 -0.69 5.78 -0.35
C LEU A 53 -1.78 6.84 -0.43
N THR A 54 -1.89 7.50 -1.58
CA THR A 54 -3.04 8.38 -1.84
C THR A 54 -4.34 7.57 -1.85
N GLN A 55 -5.47 8.27 -1.84
CA GLN A 55 -6.77 7.61 -1.94
C GLN A 55 -6.90 6.86 -3.27
N THR A 56 -6.35 7.39 -4.36
CA THR A 56 -6.40 6.75 -5.67
C THR A 56 -5.54 5.50 -5.69
N GLU A 57 -4.31 5.59 -5.19
CA GLU A 57 -3.36 4.48 -5.13
C GLU A 57 -3.86 3.32 -4.28
N ILE A 58 -4.34 3.57 -3.05
CA ILE A 58 -4.82 2.50 -2.16
C ILE A 58 -6.00 1.74 -2.76
N MET A 59 -6.87 2.42 -3.50
CA MET A 59 -8.04 1.79 -4.11
C MET A 59 -7.64 0.79 -5.20
N VAL A 60 -6.63 1.12 -6.02
CA VAL A 60 -6.13 0.22 -7.05
C VAL A 60 -5.32 -0.92 -6.45
N VAL A 61 -4.46 -0.66 -5.46
CA VAL A 61 -3.76 -1.71 -4.71
C VAL A 61 -4.75 -2.69 -4.08
N ALA A 62 -5.81 -2.18 -3.43
CA ALA A 62 -6.86 -3.01 -2.86
C ALA A 62 -7.58 -3.83 -3.92
N ALA A 63 -7.93 -3.23 -5.06
CA ALA A 63 -8.61 -3.93 -6.15
C ALA A 63 -7.76 -5.08 -6.73
N ILE A 64 -6.48 -4.82 -7.01
CA ILE A 64 -5.51 -5.82 -7.48
C ILE A 64 -5.39 -6.97 -6.45
N THR A 65 -5.21 -6.62 -5.18
CA THR A 65 -5.06 -7.59 -4.08
C THR A 65 -6.30 -8.48 -3.95
N VAL A 66 -7.49 -7.87 -3.96
CA VAL A 66 -8.78 -8.56 -3.86
C VAL A 66 -9.03 -9.49 -5.04
N GLN A 67 -8.71 -9.03 -6.26
CA GLN A 67 -8.85 -9.84 -7.46
C GLN A 67 -7.92 -11.04 -7.41
N ARG A 68 -6.64 -10.84 -7.05
CA ARG A 68 -5.60 -11.88 -7.06
C ARG A 68 -5.76 -12.90 -5.95
N HIS A 69 -6.02 -12.45 -4.72
CA HIS A 69 -5.94 -13.31 -3.53
C HIS A 69 -7.31 -13.72 -2.98
N PHE A 70 -8.34 -12.92 -3.21
CA PHE A 70 -9.66 -13.11 -2.60
C PHE A 70 -10.76 -13.43 -3.61
N LYS A 71 -10.39 -13.72 -4.87
CA LYS A 71 -11.33 -14.04 -5.97
C LYS A 71 -12.48 -13.04 -6.06
N SER A 72 -12.19 -11.77 -5.81
CA SER A 72 -13.15 -10.67 -5.81
C SER A 72 -14.31 -10.80 -4.79
N GLN A 73 -14.13 -11.53 -3.70
CA GLN A 73 -15.15 -11.71 -2.66
C GLN A 73 -15.15 -10.60 -1.59
N LEU A 74 -14.10 -9.80 -1.55
CA LEU A 74 -13.99 -8.67 -0.62
C LEU A 74 -14.24 -7.37 -1.37
N ASP A 75 -14.76 -6.37 -0.67
CA ASP A 75 -14.91 -5.02 -1.21
C ASP A 75 -13.57 -4.27 -1.11
N PRO A 76 -12.95 -3.82 -2.22
CA PRO A 76 -11.74 -3.01 -2.19
C PRO A 76 -11.88 -1.71 -1.39
N TYR A 77 -13.08 -1.10 -1.37
CA TYR A 77 -13.33 0.11 -0.58
C TYR A 77 -13.22 -0.17 0.91
N MET A 78 -13.71 -1.33 1.36
CA MET A 78 -13.57 -1.76 2.75
C MET A 78 -12.09 -1.93 3.12
N ILE A 79 -11.27 -2.51 2.24
CA ILE A 79 -9.82 -2.66 2.47
C ILE A 79 -9.14 -1.28 2.56
N GLY A 80 -9.45 -0.36 1.64
CA GLY A 80 -8.91 1.00 1.67
C GLY A 80 -9.30 1.77 2.95
N ALA A 81 -10.55 1.65 3.38
CA ALA A 81 -11.02 2.26 4.63
C ALA A 81 -10.32 1.68 5.87
N LEU A 82 -10.09 0.36 5.90
CA LEU A 82 -9.33 -0.28 6.97
C LEU A 82 -7.87 0.21 7.00
N ALA A 83 -7.23 0.35 5.85
CA ALA A 83 -5.87 0.90 5.75
C ALA A 83 -5.79 2.35 6.26
N GLU A 84 -6.80 3.17 5.96
CA GLU A 84 -6.90 4.53 6.48
C GLU A 84 -7.07 4.55 8.00
N ILE A 85 -8.00 3.77 8.55
CA ILE A 85 -8.24 3.71 10.00
C ILE A 85 -7.03 3.13 10.74
N ALA A 86 -6.39 2.11 10.18
CA ALA A 86 -5.31 1.38 10.82
C ALA A 86 -4.00 2.19 10.86
N SER A 87 -3.55 2.73 9.74
CA SER A 87 -2.24 3.39 9.65
C SER A 87 -2.26 4.80 9.07
N GLY A 88 -3.43 5.31 8.65
CA GLY A 88 -3.51 6.52 7.84
C GLY A 88 -2.98 6.29 6.41
N LYS A 89 -3.05 5.05 5.90
CA LYS A 89 -2.47 4.63 4.60
C LYS A 89 -0.94 4.73 4.53
N ARG A 90 -0.26 4.87 5.67
CA ARG A 90 1.21 4.86 5.74
C ARG A 90 1.73 3.43 5.58
N LEU A 91 2.79 3.27 4.77
CA LEU A 91 3.31 1.95 4.40
C LEU A 91 4.18 1.34 5.50
N PHE A 92 5.08 2.13 6.09
CA PHE A 92 6.16 1.65 6.97
C PHE A 92 5.93 2.07 8.42
N VAL A 93 4.76 1.74 8.97
CA VAL A 93 4.39 2.11 10.34
C VAL A 93 4.35 0.88 11.23
N ASP A 94 5.12 0.94 12.31
CA ASP A 94 5.11 -0.03 13.38
C ASP A 94 4.52 0.59 14.65
N ASN A 95 3.54 -0.08 15.24
CA ASN A 95 2.93 0.31 16.50
C ASN A 95 3.11 -0.78 17.54
N TYR A 96 3.85 -0.47 18.60
CA TYR A 96 4.05 -1.36 19.74
C TYR A 96 2.96 -1.14 20.79
N ASP A 97 2.14 -2.17 21.05
CA ASP A 97 1.16 -2.18 22.12
C ASP A 97 1.81 -2.65 23.42
N ARG A 98 1.95 -1.74 24.39
CA ARG A 98 2.58 -2.05 25.69
C ARG A 98 1.76 -3.02 26.55
N LYS A 99 0.43 -3.10 26.35
CA LYS A 99 -0.46 -3.96 27.12
C LYS A 99 -0.35 -5.41 26.64
N THR A 100 -0.40 -5.63 25.33
CA THR A 100 -0.30 -6.98 24.75
C THR A 100 1.14 -7.41 24.52
N LYS A 101 2.10 -6.46 24.54
CA LYS A 101 3.53 -6.65 24.21
C LYS A 101 3.73 -7.12 22.76
N GLU A 102 2.87 -6.66 21.86
CA GLU A 102 2.92 -7.01 20.44
C GLU A 102 3.29 -5.79 19.60
N THR A 103 3.97 -6.05 18.48
CA THR A 103 4.18 -5.04 17.44
C THR A 103 3.25 -5.33 16.28
N LYS A 104 2.42 -4.35 15.93
CA LYS A 104 1.62 -4.33 14.71
C LYS A 104 2.39 -3.58 13.64
N MET A 105 2.38 -4.08 12.41
CA MET A 105 3.26 -3.57 11.36
C MET A 105 2.49 -3.34 10.07
N GLY A 106 3.03 -2.42 9.26
CA GLY A 106 2.58 -2.15 7.90
C GLY A 106 1.21 -1.50 7.79
N ILE A 107 0.72 -1.35 6.56
CA ILE A 107 -0.50 -0.58 6.28
C ILE A 107 -1.76 -1.13 6.97
N MET A 108 -1.85 -2.44 7.17
CA MET A 108 -3.01 -3.09 7.81
C MET A 108 -2.86 -3.27 9.33
N GLN A 109 -1.70 -2.88 9.91
CA GLN A 109 -1.43 -2.99 11.36
C GLN A 109 -1.75 -4.38 11.94
N VAL A 110 -1.30 -5.43 11.26
CA VAL A 110 -1.43 -6.82 11.72
C VAL A 110 -0.18 -7.25 12.47
N THR A 111 -0.32 -8.21 13.39
CA THR A 111 0.82 -8.82 14.07
C THR A 111 1.50 -9.85 13.16
N PRO A 112 2.78 -10.19 13.39
CA PRO A 112 3.45 -11.27 12.67
C PRO A 112 2.69 -12.60 12.73
N GLU A 113 2.08 -12.92 13.88
CA GLU A 113 1.29 -14.13 14.06
C GLU A 113 0.06 -14.16 13.17
N VAL A 114 -0.70 -13.06 13.10
CA VAL A 114 -1.88 -12.95 12.22
C VAL A 114 -1.46 -13.01 10.75
N ALA A 115 -0.37 -12.34 10.37
CA ALA A 115 0.15 -12.39 9.00
C ALA A 115 0.55 -13.81 8.58
N GLN A 116 1.24 -14.54 9.47
CA GLN A 116 1.59 -15.94 9.23
C GLN A 116 0.36 -16.85 9.16
N TRP A 117 -0.69 -16.57 9.93
CA TRP A 117 -1.95 -17.30 9.86
C TRP A 117 -2.68 -17.06 8.53
N LEU A 118 -2.71 -15.81 8.05
CA LEU A 118 -3.33 -15.44 6.76
C LEU A 118 -2.59 -16.01 5.54
N GLY A 119 -1.28 -16.22 5.64
CA GLY A 119 -0.46 -16.75 4.54
C GLY A 119 -0.53 -18.28 4.38
N ARG A 120 -1.32 -18.98 5.19
CA ARG A 120 -1.55 -20.43 5.08
C ARG A 120 -2.69 -20.73 4.12
#